data_AF-A0A921K7A6-F1
#
_entry.id   AF-A0A921K7A6-F1
#
_cell.length_a   1.000
_cell.length_b   1.000
_cell.length_c   1.000
_cell.angle_alpha   90.00
_cell.angle_beta   90.00
_cell.angle_gamma   90.00
#
_symmetry.space_group_name_H-M   'P 1'
#
loop_
_entity.id
_entity.type
_entity.pdbx_description
1 polymer ?
#
loop_
_entity_poly.entity_id
_entity_poly.type
_entity_poly.pdbx_seq_one_letter_code
_entity_poly.pdbx_strand_id
1 'polypeptide(L)'
;MEKIDKFHHQITKFLKLEFEREKNTIEENVEDLSHHISQLVNEAQKIKNQQGPNVQTALLNEYADKKAELKQLEDENKNYQKKKKLQQDKKDQQDALKATINTELAEVQHSLNTKMASLNGQVCGSSSFQPPRIELKPTGYNFETINDQGTGTSFKGLIIFDQACLDLTHLPFFVHDSLLFSNIEIDRRNRIIEMYAQETKQIFISIDSIEVLSEKAQEIIRENTVLTLERGGKELFGRSWNEQATK
;
A
#
# COMPACT_ATOMS: atom_id res chain seq x y z
N MET A 1 -9.50 40.13 -7.42
CA MET A 1 -9.01 39.79 -6.08
C MET A 1 -9.82 40.50 -5.00
N GLU A 2 -9.83 41.84 -4.91
CA GLU A 2 -10.60 42.58 -3.86
C GLU A 2 -12.11 42.27 -3.77
N LYS A 3 -12.80 42.02 -4.89
CA LYS A 3 -14.23 41.70 -4.88
C LYS A 3 -14.54 40.32 -4.30
N ILE A 4 -13.63 39.35 -4.48
CA ILE A 4 -13.77 37.98 -3.97
C ILE A 4 -13.49 37.98 -2.46
N ASP A 5 -12.49 38.74 -2.03
CA ASP A 5 -12.14 38.89 -0.60
C ASP A 5 -13.25 39.57 0.21
N LYS A 6 -13.87 40.63 -0.34
CA LYS A 6 -15.05 41.27 0.28
C LYS A 6 -16.25 40.32 0.39
N PHE A 7 -16.44 39.45 -0.59
CA PHE A 7 -17.53 38.47 -0.59
C PHE A 7 -17.32 37.39 0.48
N HIS A 8 -16.10 36.86 0.61
CA HIS A 8 -15.75 35.95 1.70
C HIS A 8 -15.89 36.60 3.07
N HIS A 9 -15.47 37.86 3.23
CA HIS A 9 -15.63 38.60 4.48
C HIS A 9 -17.11 38.80 4.87
N GLN A 10 -17.99 39.04 3.89
CA GLN A 10 -19.43 39.16 4.12
C GLN A 10 -20.07 37.82 4.51
N ILE A 11 -19.70 36.71 3.85
CA ILE A 11 -20.18 35.37 4.20
C ILE A 11 -19.75 34.99 5.61
N THR A 12 -18.48 35.22 5.98
CA THR A 12 -18.00 34.92 7.34
C THR A 12 -18.71 35.77 8.39
N LYS A 13 -18.99 37.04 8.10
CA LYS A 13 -19.75 37.91 8.99
C LYS A 13 -21.20 37.46 9.15
N PHE A 14 -21.84 37.04 8.06
CA PHE A 14 -23.21 36.53 8.08
C PHE A 14 -23.31 35.20 8.85
N LEU A 15 -22.39 34.26 8.61
CA LEU A 15 -22.33 33.00 9.37
C LEU A 15 -22.13 33.25 10.87
N LYS A 16 -21.25 34.20 11.25
CA LYS A 16 -21.06 34.56 12.67
C LYS A 16 -22.35 35.11 13.29
N LEU A 17 -23.11 35.92 12.56
CA LEU A 17 -24.39 36.46 13.04
C LEU A 17 -25.45 35.36 13.21
N GLU A 18 -25.51 34.40 12.28
CA GLU A 18 -26.41 33.25 12.41
C GLU A 18 -26.03 32.33 13.56
N PHE A 19 -24.73 32.06 13.77
CA PHE A 19 -24.27 31.29 14.93
C PHE A 19 -24.58 31.98 16.26
N GLU A 20 -24.42 33.31 16.34
CA GLU A 20 -24.78 34.05 17.56
C GLU A 20 -26.30 34.04 17.80
N ARG A 21 -27.12 34.13 16.74
CA ARG A 21 -28.58 33.96 16.88
C ARG A 21 -28.96 32.59 17.40
N GLU A 22 -28.44 31.54 16.78
CA GLU A 22 -28.77 30.16 17.15
C GLU A 22 -28.31 29.84 18.57
N LYS A 23 -27.12 30.33 18.95
CA LYS A 23 -26.64 30.27 20.33
C LYS A 23 -27.58 30.97 21.31
N ASN A 24 -28.00 32.21 21.02
CA ASN A 24 -28.92 32.95 21.90
C ASN A 24 -30.27 32.23 22.04
N THR A 25 -30.82 31.68 20.95
CA THR A 25 -32.05 30.89 20.99
C THR A 25 -31.91 29.63 21.84
N ILE A 26 -30.75 28.96 21.79
CA ILE A 26 -30.47 27.80 22.64
C ILE A 26 -30.35 28.23 24.11
N GLU A 27 -29.68 29.34 24.40
CA GLU A 27 -29.54 29.89 25.76
C GLU A 27 -30.92 30.27 26.34
N GLU A 28 -31.79 30.91 25.56
CA GLU A 28 -33.17 31.22 25.95
C GLU A 28 -33.98 29.95 26.25
N ASN A 29 -33.88 28.91 25.42
CA ASN A 29 -34.56 27.63 25.65
C ASN A 29 -34.04 26.93 26.92
N VAL A 30 -32.74 27.03 27.22
CA VAL A 30 -32.14 26.47 28.43
C VAL A 30 -32.63 27.22 29.67
N GLU A 31 -32.74 28.55 29.62
CA GLU A 31 -33.33 29.35 30.69
C GLU A 31 -34.80 28.99 30.91
N ASP A 32 -35.59 28.87 29.84
CA ASP A 32 -37.02 28.55 29.94
C ASP A 32 -37.25 27.15 30.52
N LEU A 33 -36.45 26.16 30.10
CA LEU A 33 -36.49 24.82 30.68
C LEU A 33 -36.04 24.82 32.16
N SER A 34 -35.02 25.60 32.50
CA SER A 34 -34.55 25.73 33.89
C SER A 34 -35.60 26.39 34.78
N HIS A 35 -36.35 27.34 34.24
CA HIS A 35 -37.47 27.99 34.90
C HIS A 35 -38.62 26.99 35.12
N HIS A 36 -39.02 26.22 34.10
CA HIS A 36 -40.04 25.18 34.23
C HIS A 36 -39.65 24.10 35.26
N ILE A 37 -38.38 23.66 35.27
CA ILE A 37 -37.86 22.74 36.28
C ILE A 37 -38.00 23.35 37.68
N SER A 38 -37.64 24.62 37.85
CA SER A 38 -37.73 25.31 39.14
C SER A 38 -39.18 25.48 39.60
N GLN A 39 -40.11 25.69 38.69
CA GLN A 39 -41.54 25.75 38.99
C GLN A 39 -42.07 24.39 39.45
N LEU A 40 -41.77 23.31 38.71
CA LEU A 40 -42.14 21.94 39.08
C LEU A 40 -41.55 21.51 40.43
N VAL A 41 -40.31 21.90 40.73
CA VAL A 41 -39.68 21.66 42.03
C VAL A 41 -40.41 22.41 43.15
N ASN A 42 -40.77 23.67 42.93
CA ASN A 42 -41.54 24.47 43.89
C ASN A 42 -42.95 23.91 44.11
N GLU A 43 -43.62 23.43 43.06
CA GLU A 43 -44.92 22.77 43.16
C GLU A 43 -44.82 21.45 43.94
N ALA A 44 -43.82 20.62 43.66
CA ALA A 44 -43.53 19.42 44.44
C ALA A 44 -43.26 19.73 45.93
N GLN A 45 -42.53 20.82 46.22
CA GLN A 45 -42.31 21.30 47.59
C GLN A 45 -43.57 21.84 48.26
N LYS A 46 -44.52 22.43 47.53
CA LYS A 46 -45.82 22.82 48.09
C LYS A 46 -46.69 21.60 48.42
N ILE A 47 -46.65 20.56 47.57
CA ILE A 47 -47.33 19.26 47.81
C ILE A 47 -46.72 18.56 49.04
N LYS A 48 -45.41 18.68 49.27
CA LYS A 48 -44.70 18.21 50.48
C LYS A 48 -45.32 18.71 51.80
N ASN A 49 -45.99 19.85 51.78
CA ASN A 49 -46.55 20.48 52.98
C ASN A 49 -48.05 20.18 53.21
N GLN A 50 -48.73 19.43 52.33
CA GLN A 50 -50.20 19.32 52.34
C GLN A 50 -50.78 17.88 52.26
N GLN A 51 -49.99 16.82 52.02
CA GLN A 51 -50.51 15.45 51.88
C GLN A 51 -49.64 14.36 52.56
N GLY A 52 -50.28 13.25 52.98
CA GLY A 52 -49.68 12.16 53.76
C GLY A 52 -48.55 11.37 53.06
N PRO A 53 -47.78 10.56 53.81
CA PRO A 53 -46.46 10.04 53.41
C PRO A 53 -46.43 9.21 52.11
N ASN A 54 -47.52 8.51 51.75
CA ASN A 54 -47.56 7.64 50.57
C ASN A 54 -47.56 8.40 49.22
N VAL A 55 -48.14 9.59 49.14
CA VAL A 55 -48.19 10.39 47.90
C VAL A 55 -46.83 11.04 47.62
N GLN A 56 -46.08 11.39 48.66
CA GLN A 56 -44.73 11.95 48.54
C GLN A 56 -43.73 10.93 47.99
N THR A 57 -43.79 9.68 48.45
CA THR A 57 -42.94 8.60 47.93
C THR A 57 -43.21 8.30 46.46
N ALA A 58 -44.47 8.37 46.02
CA ALA A 58 -44.82 8.11 44.62
C ALA A 58 -44.23 9.19 43.68
N LEU A 59 -44.38 10.48 44.03
CA LEU A 59 -43.80 11.60 43.28
C LEU A 59 -42.26 11.59 43.25
N LEU A 60 -41.62 11.27 44.38
CA LEU A 60 -40.16 11.14 44.45
C LEU A 60 -39.63 10.00 43.59
N ASN A 61 -40.34 8.86 43.55
CA ASN A 61 -39.99 7.73 42.70
C ASN A 61 -40.15 8.09 41.21
N GLU A 62 -41.26 8.72 40.81
CA GLU A 62 -41.47 9.13 39.41
C GLU A 62 -40.41 10.13 38.93
N TYR A 63 -40.01 11.09 39.79
CA TYR A 63 -38.89 11.99 39.49
C TYR A 63 -37.56 11.23 39.35
N ALA A 64 -37.28 10.26 40.23
CA ALA A 64 -36.08 9.45 40.16
C ALA A 64 -36.03 8.61 38.87
N ASP A 65 -37.17 8.02 38.48
CA ASP A 65 -37.33 7.23 37.26
C ASP A 65 -37.10 8.11 36.02
N LYS A 66 -37.73 9.29 35.96
CA LYS A 66 -37.54 10.24 34.85
C LYS A 66 -36.10 10.76 34.76
N LYS A 67 -35.45 10.98 35.90
CA LYS A 67 -34.03 11.37 35.95
C LYS A 67 -33.11 10.25 35.49
N ALA A 68 -33.42 8.99 35.82
CA ALA A 68 -32.68 7.83 35.35
C ALA A 68 -32.84 7.65 33.83
N GLU A 69 -34.07 7.81 33.31
CA GLU A 69 -34.38 7.78 31.88
C GLU A 69 -33.64 8.88 31.12
N LEU A 70 -33.66 10.12 31.63
CA LEU A 70 -32.91 11.24 31.05
C LEU A 70 -31.40 10.93 30.97
N LYS A 71 -30.82 10.44 32.06
CA LYS A 71 -29.40 10.08 32.10
C LYS A 71 -29.07 8.97 31.08
N GLN A 72 -29.95 7.97 30.96
CA GLN A 72 -29.80 6.91 29.97
C GLN A 72 -29.79 7.48 28.54
N LEU A 73 -30.76 8.34 28.21
CA LEU A 73 -30.83 8.99 26.89
C LEU A 73 -29.61 9.89 26.61
N GLU A 74 -29.12 10.61 27.61
CA GLU A 74 -27.88 11.40 27.49
C GLU A 74 -26.67 10.51 27.20
N ASP A 75 -26.54 9.39 27.89
CA ASP A 75 -25.43 8.45 27.68
C ASP A 75 -25.54 7.72 26.34
N GLU A 76 -26.75 7.39 25.88
CA GLU A 76 -27.01 6.87 24.53
C GLU A 76 -26.61 7.89 23.45
N ASN A 77 -26.96 9.17 23.62
CA ASN A 77 -26.56 10.25 22.72
C ASN A 77 -25.03 10.42 22.68
N LYS A 78 -24.35 10.41 23.83
CA LYS A 78 -22.87 10.46 23.90
C LYS A 78 -22.25 9.27 23.16
N ASN A 79 -22.77 8.06 23.39
CA ASN A 79 -22.29 6.84 22.72
C ASN A 79 -22.51 6.91 21.20
N TYR A 80 -23.64 7.42 20.75
CA TYR A 80 -23.92 7.64 19.33
C TYR A 80 -22.93 8.62 18.69
N GLN A 81 -22.69 9.77 19.33
CA GLN A 81 -21.71 10.74 18.84
C GLN A 81 -20.29 10.15 18.81
N LYS A 82 -19.90 9.38 19.83
CA LYS A 82 -18.62 8.67 19.86
C LYS A 82 -18.50 7.65 18.72
N LYS A 83 -19.55 6.86 18.47
CA LYS A 83 -19.60 5.90 17.36
C LYS A 83 -19.45 6.61 16.01
N LYS A 84 -20.16 7.72 15.81
CA LYS A 84 -20.07 8.54 14.59
C LYS A 84 -18.64 9.06 14.37
N LYS A 85 -18.01 9.58 15.43
CA LYS A 85 -16.61 10.03 15.38
C LYS A 85 -15.66 8.89 15.02
N LEU A 86 -15.75 7.74 15.70
CA LEU A 86 -14.90 6.58 15.41
C LEU A 86 -15.06 6.05 13.98
N GLN A 87 -16.29 6.10 13.43
CA GLN A 87 -16.52 5.73 12.04
C GLN A 87 -15.86 6.71 11.06
N GLN A 88 -15.90 8.01 11.36
CA GLN A 88 -15.21 9.02 10.56
C GLN A 88 -13.68 8.85 10.66
N ASP A 89 -13.14 8.74 11.87
CA ASP A 89 -11.70 8.55 12.10
C ASP A 89 -11.18 7.30 11.37
N LYS A 90 -11.95 6.19 11.41
CA LYS A 90 -11.62 4.96 10.67
C LYS A 90 -11.55 5.20 9.17
N LYS A 91 -12.53 5.94 8.62
CA LYS A 91 -12.56 6.26 7.18
C LYS A 91 -11.36 7.11 6.79
N ASP A 92 -11.09 8.17 7.56
CA ASP A 92 -9.99 9.09 7.29
C ASP A 92 -8.62 8.36 7.34
N GLN A 93 -8.44 7.47 8.32
CA GLN A 93 -7.24 6.63 8.41
C GLN A 93 -7.11 5.64 7.24
N GLN A 94 -8.22 5.05 6.79
CA GLN A 94 -8.21 4.16 5.62
C GLN A 94 -7.85 4.91 4.34
N ASP A 95 -8.34 6.13 4.17
CA ASP A 95 -8.05 6.95 2.99
C ASP A 95 -6.59 7.46 3.03
N ALA A 96 -6.09 7.86 4.21
CA ALA A 96 -4.69 8.21 4.41
C ALA A 96 -3.75 7.03 4.09
N LEU A 97 -4.06 5.83 4.60
CA LEU A 97 -3.27 4.63 4.32
C LEU A 97 -3.22 4.31 2.81
N LYS A 98 -4.36 4.38 2.11
CA LYS A 98 -4.40 4.17 0.65
C LYS A 98 -3.56 5.19 -0.10
N ALA A 99 -3.61 6.46 0.32
CA ALA A 99 -2.81 7.51 -0.29
C ALA A 99 -1.31 7.25 -0.11
N THR A 100 -0.87 6.91 1.12
CA THR A 100 0.53 6.56 1.39
C THR A 100 0.98 5.36 0.56
N ILE A 101 0.21 4.27 0.53
CA ILE A 101 0.54 3.07 -0.26
C ILE A 101 0.74 3.45 -1.74
N ASN A 102 -0.16 4.24 -2.32
CA ASN A 102 -0.05 4.63 -3.72
C ASN A 102 1.19 5.49 -4.00
N THR A 103 1.56 6.39 -3.08
CA THR A 103 2.77 7.19 -3.21
C THR A 103 4.03 6.33 -3.17
N GLU A 104 4.15 5.47 -2.15
CA GLU A 104 5.32 4.57 -2.01
C GLU A 104 5.44 3.62 -3.21
N LEU A 105 4.32 3.05 -3.68
CA LEU A 105 4.31 2.19 -4.87
C LEU A 105 4.73 2.97 -6.13
N ALA A 106 4.33 4.22 -6.27
CA ALA A 106 4.74 5.05 -7.42
C ALA A 106 6.25 5.33 -7.41
N GLU A 107 6.84 5.58 -6.23
CA GLU A 107 8.28 5.78 -6.08
C GLU A 107 9.08 4.52 -6.41
N VAL A 108 8.67 3.37 -5.86
CA VAL A 108 9.28 2.06 -6.17
C VAL A 108 9.15 1.74 -7.66
N GLN A 109 7.96 1.93 -8.23
CA GLN A 109 7.71 1.72 -9.65
C GLN A 109 8.60 2.60 -10.53
N HIS A 110 8.75 3.87 -10.18
CA HIS A 110 9.59 4.81 -10.93
C HIS A 110 11.06 4.39 -10.89
N SER A 111 11.57 4.07 -9.70
CA SER A 111 12.95 3.61 -9.50
C SER A 111 13.25 2.34 -10.30
N LEU A 112 12.38 1.33 -10.20
CA LEU A 112 12.52 0.07 -10.93
C LEU A 112 12.47 0.29 -12.44
N ASN A 113 11.46 0.99 -12.97
CA ASN A 113 11.31 1.19 -14.41
C ASN A 113 12.47 2.00 -15.01
N THR A 114 12.96 3.00 -14.27
CA THR A 114 14.12 3.79 -14.71
C THR A 114 15.38 2.93 -14.79
N LYS A 115 15.62 2.11 -13.76
CA LYS A 115 16.77 1.21 -13.73
C LYS A 115 16.67 0.12 -14.81
N MET A 116 15.51 -0.50 -14.96
CA MET A 116 15.26 -1.49 -16.00
C MET A 116 15.41 -0.91 -17.41
N ALA A 117 15.01 0.35 -17.65
CA ALA A 117 15.23 1.01 -18.93
C ALA A 117 16.71 1.20 -19.25
N SER A 118 17.51 1.59 -18.26
CA SER A 118 18.97 1.72 -18.40
C SER A 118 19.62 0.37 -18.72
N LEU A 119 19.32 -0.66 -17.93
CA LEU A 119 19.84 -2.03 -18.13
C LEU A 119 19.40 -2.62 -19.48
N ASN A 120 18.15 -2.39 -19.89
CA ASN A 120 17.66 -2.81 -21.20
C ASN A 120 18.45 -2.19 -22.35
N GLY A 121 18.81 -0.91 -22.24
CA GLY A 121 19.67 -0.24 -23.22
C GLY A 121 21.04 -0.89 -23.34
N GLN A 122 21.63 -1.31 -22.22
CA GLN A 122 22.91 -2.03 -22.20
C GLN A 122 22.79 -3.42 -22.84
N VAL A 123 21.80 -4.21 -22.45
CA VAL A 123 21.58 -5.58 -22.97
C VAL A 123 21.17 -5.59 -24.43
N CYS A 124 20.37 -4.61 -24.89
CA CYS A 124 19.96 -4.53 -26.29
C CYS A 124 20.98 -3.80 -27.18
N GLY A 125 22.01 -3.17 -26.59
CA GLY A 125 22.99 -2.35 -27.31
C GLY A 125 22.42 -1.06 -27.92
N SER A 126 21.16 -0.73 -27.63
CA SER A 126 20.46 0.46 -28.10
C SER A 126 19.27 0.77 -27.21
N SER A 127 18.99 2.06 -27.00
CA SER A 127 17.80 2.57 -26.31
C SER A 127 16.54 2.58 -27.17
N SER A 128 16.61 2.13 -28.43
CA SER A 128 15.46 2.06 -29.33
C SER A 128 14.51 0.90 -29.03
N PHE A 129 14.97 -0.11 -28.28
CA PHE A 129 14.14 -1.25 -27.89
C PHE A 129 13.31 -0.93 -26.65
N GLN A 130 12.05 -1.38 -26.66
CA GLN A 130 11.16 -1.20 -25.51
C GLN A 130 11.72 -1.94 -24.28
N PRO A 131 11.84 -1.26 -23.13
CA PRO A 131 12.27 -1.89 -21.89
C PRO A 131 11.12 -2.67 -21.25
N PRO A 132 11.42 -3.67 -20.40
CA PRO A 132 10.41 -4.24 -19.52
C PRO A 132 9.90 -3.15 -18.58
N ARG A 133 8.60 -3.16 -18.34
CA ARG A 133 7.89 -2.19 -17.49
C ARG A 133 7.06 -2.93 -16.46
N ILE A 134 7.17 -2.50 -15.21
CA ILE A 134 6.31 -2.92 -14.11
C ILE A 134 5.33 -1.79 -13.77
N GLU A 135 4.05 -2.13 -13.64
CA GLU A 135 3.02 -1.28 -13.05
C GLU A 135 2.59 -1.91 -11.71
N LEU A 136 2.77 -1.19 -10.61
CA LEU A 136 2.46 -1.67 -9.26
C LEU A 136 1.09 -1.12 -8.82
N LYS A 137 0.26 -2.01 -8.27
CA LYS A 137 -1.06 -1.69 -7.72
C LYS A 137 -1.13 -2.23 -6.28
N PRO A 138 -2.02 -1.68 -5.42
CA PRO A 138 -2.15 -2.16 -4.04
C PRO A 138 -2.41 -3.66 -3.89
N THR A 139 -3.01 -4.30 -4.90
CA THR A 139 -3.42 -5.71 -4.88
C THR A 139 -2.82 -6.54 -6.01
N GLY A 140 -1.80 -6.05 -6.71
CA GLY A 140 -1.18 -6.79 -7.82
C GLY A 140 -0.20 -5.97 -8.63
N TYR A 141 0.28 -6.55 -9.73
CA TYR A 141 1.18 -5.87 -10.65
C TYR A 141 0.89 -6.29 -12.09
N ASN A 142 1.31 -5.46 -13.04
CA ASN A 142 1.42 -5.82 -14.44
C ASN A 142 2.89 -5.73 -14.84
N PHE A 143 3.44 -6.75 -15.49
CA PHE A 143 4.82 -6.76 -15.96
C PHE A 143 4.85 -7.15 -17.43
N GLU A 144 5.32 -6.24 -18.28
CA GLU A 144 5.25 -6.43 -19.73
C GLU A 144 6.41 -5.71 -20.45
N THR A 145 6.72 -6.18 -21.67
CA THR A 145 7.46 -5.38 -22.65
C THR A 145 6.46 -4.97 -23.73
N ILE A 146 6.25 -3.67 -23.91
CA ILE A 146 5.21 -3.17 -24.81
C ILE A 146 5.53 -3.62 -26.25
N ASN A 147 4.51 -4.15 -26.94
CA ASN A 147 4.57 -4.66 -28.31
C ASN A 147 5.48 -5.88 -28.55
N ASP A 148 5.97 -6.54 -27.49
CA ASP A 148 6.79 -7.73 -27.62
C ASP A 148 6.48 -8.74 -26.50
N GLN A 149 5.76 -9.80 -26.86
CA GLN A 149 5.35 -10.90 -25.97
C GLN A 149 6.14 -12.19 -26.23
N GLY A 150 7.27 -12.11 -26.94
CA GLY A 150 8.10 -13.28 -27.21
C GLY A 150 8.67 -13.88 -25.92
N THR A 151 8.78 -15.21 -25.86
CA THR A 151 9.34 -15.92 -24.69
C THR A 151 10.75 -15.44 -24.33
N GLY A 152 11.59 -15.18 -25.34
CA GLY A 152 12.93 -14.61 -25.14
C GLY A 152 12.90 -13.21 -24.52
N THR A 153 11.93 -12.39 -24.91
CA THR A 153 11.74 -11.05 -24.34
C THR A 153 11.25 -11.12 -22.90
N SER A 154 10.37 -12.05 -22.58
CA SER A 154 9.93 -12.30 -21.20
C SER A 154 11.09 -12.73 -20.30
N PHE A 155 11.92 -13.70 -20.71
CA PHE A 155 13.07 -14.12 -19.90
C PHE A 155 14.13 -13.03 -19.76
N LYS A 156 14.44 -12.31 -20.85
CA LYS A 156 15.31 -11.12 -20.80
C LYS A 156 14.73 -10.08 -19.84
N GLY A 157 13.43 -9.86 -19.88
CA GLY A 157 12.73 -8.94 -18.98
C GLY A 157 12.90 -9.31 -17.52
N LEU A 158 12.74 -10.60 -17.18
CA LEU A 158 12.96 -11.11 -15.82
C LEU A 158 14.41 -10.92 -15.36
N ILE A 159 15.39 -11.25 -16.21
CA ILE A 159 16.81 -11.01 -15.92
C ILE A 159 17.08 -9.53 -15.61
N ILE A 160 16.54 -8.62 -16.43
CA ILE A 160 16.69 -7.18 -16.23
C ILE A 160 16.01 -6.72 -14.94
N PHE A 161 14.86 -7.28 -14.59
CA PHE A 161 14.14 -6.97 -13.36
C PHE A 161 14.93 -7.43 -12.13
N ASP A 162 15.47 -8.65 -12.14
CA ASP A 162 16.27 -9.20 -11.05
C ASP A 162 17.55 -8.40 -10.85
N GLN A 163 18.22 -8.01 -11.94
CA GLN A 163 19.38 -7.13 -11.89
C GLN A 163 19.02 -5.75 -11.33
N ALA A 164 17.89 -5.15 -11.73
CA ALA A 164 17.43 -3.89 -11.17
C ALA A 164 17.17 -4.00 -9.66
N CYS A 165 16.58 -5.10 -9.21
CA CYS A 165 16.39 -5.37 -7.78
C CYS A 165 17.71 -5.55 -7.05
N LEU A 166 18.67 -6.26 -7.64
CA LEU A 166 20.01 -6.42 -7.08
C LEU A 166 20.68 -5.06 -6.88
N ASP A 167 20.61 -4.16 -7.86
CA ASP A 167 21.26 -2.85 -7.80
C ASP A 167 20.59 -1.87 -6.83
N LEU A 168 19.26 -1.88 -6.76
CA LEU A 168 18.48 -0.92 -5.97
C LEU A 168 18.33 -1.30 -4.50
N THR A 169 18.61 -2.55 -4.14
CA THR A 169 18.38 -3.07 -2.78
C THR A 169 19.65 -3.55 -2.11
N HIS A 170 19.54 -3.94 -0.85
CA HIS A 170 20.63 -4.59 -0.11
C HIS A 170 20.73 -6.10 -0.38
N LEU A 171 20.04 -6.63 -1.39
CA LEU A 171 20.15 -8.04 -1.77
C LEU A 171 21.62 -8.38 -2.08
N PRO A 172 22.20 -9.43 -1.46
CA PRO A 172 23.62 -9.75 -1.63
C PRO A 172 23.91 -10.56 -2.91
N PHE A 173 22.95 -11.38 -3.37
CA PHE A 173 23.09 -12.23 -4.54
C PHE A 173 21.75 -12.70 -5.11
N PHE A 174 21.77 -13.23 -6.33
CA PHE A 174 20.69 -14.06 -6.89
C PHE A 174 21.25 -15.27 -7.67
N VAL A 175 20.35 -16.19 -8.03
CA VAL A 175 20.67 -17.40 -8.78
C VAL A 175 19.73 -17.54 -9.98
N HIS A 176 20.27 -17.78 -11.18
CA HIS A 176 19.50 -18.02 -12.40
C HIS A 176 19.76 -19.41 -12.97
N ASP A 177 18.67 -20.05 -13.41
CA ASP A 177 18.74 -21.35 -14.07
C ASP A 177 18.92 -21.21 -15.60
N SER A 178 19.39 -22.27 -16.25
CA SER A 178 19.78 -22.26 -17.67
C SER A 178 18.58 -22.02 -18.59
N LEU A 179 17.37 -22.36 -18.12
CA LEU A 179 16.12 -22.10 -18.82
C LEU A 179 15.94 -20.62 -19.19
N LEU A 180 16.37 -19.68 -18.33
CA LEU A 180 16.25 -18.25 -18.59
C LEU A 180 17.06 -17.79 -19.82
N PHE A 181 18.10 -18.54 -20.20
CA PHE A 181 18.98 -18.20 -21.32
C PHE A 181 18.61 -18.91 -22.63
N SER A 182 17.76 -19.93 -22.60
CA SER A 182 17.51 -20.82 -23.75
C SER A 182 16.89 -20.12 -24.97
N ASN A 183 16.01 -19.12 -24.75
CA ASN A 183 15.23 -18.47 -25.80
C ASN A 183 15.64 -17.01 -26.08
N ILE A 184 16.75 -16.55 -25.49
CA ILE A 184 17.26 -15.20 -25.68
C ILE A 184 18.23 -15.19 -26.87
N GLU A 185 18.11 -14.18 -27.75
CA GLU A 185 19.05 -13.98 -28.86
C GLU A 185 20.51 -13.97 -28.40
N ILE A 186 21.39 -14.62 -29.16
CA ILE A 186 22.80 -14.84 -28.80
C ILE A 186 23.50 -13.53 -28.43
N ASP A 187 23.32 -12.46 -29.21
CA ASP A 187 23.92 -11.15 -28.95
C ASP A 187 23.48 -10.55 -27.61
N ARG A 188 22.22 -10.76 -27.22
CA ARG A 188 21.71 -10.30 -25.92
C ARG A 188 22.26 -11.16 -24.79
N ARG A 189 22.41 -12.48 -24.99
CA ARG A 189 23.06 -13.36 -24.01
C ARG A 189 24.50 -12.97 -23.75
N ASN A 190 25.27 -12.69 -24.81
CA ASN A 190 26.65 -12.18 -24.69
C ASN A 190 26.70 -10.94 -23.79
N ARG A 191 25.82 -9.96 -24.04
CA ARG A 191 25.75 -8.73 -23.24
C ARG A 191 25.28 -8.95 -21.80
N ILE A 192 24.38 -9.91 -21.56
CA ILE A 192 23.97 -10.30 -20.19
C ILE A 192 25.18 -10.87 -19.42
N ILE A 193 25.96 -11.75 -20.03
CA ILE A 193 27.17 -12.30 -19.40
C ILE A 193 28.20 -11.19 -19.10
N GLU A 194 28.42 -10.28 -20.05
CA GLU A 194 29.31 -9.13 -19.85
C GLU A 194 28.81 -8.18 -18.75
N MET A 195 27.49 -7.99 -18.64
CA MET A 195 26.86 -7.19 -17.58
C MET A 195 27.09 -7.85 -16.21
N TYR A 196 26.83 -9.16 -16.07
CA TYR A 196 27.06 -9.88 -14.83
C TYR A 196 28.51 -9.85 -14.36
N ALA A 197 29.47 -9.89 -15.30
CA ALA A 197 30.89 -9.81 -14.97
C ALA A 197 31.33 -8.45 -14.40
N GLN A 198 30.54 -7.39 -14.61
CA GLN A 198 30.82 -6.06 -14.09
C GLN A 198 30.25 -5.84 -12.69
N GLU A 199 29.47 -6.80 -12.18
CA GLU A 199 28.81 -6.65 -10.89
C GLU A 199 29.75 -6.84 -9.71
N THR A 200 29.49 -6.06 -8.66
CA THR A 200 30.22 -6.18 -7.38
C THR A 200 29.58 -7.18 -6.43
N LYS A 201 28.31 -7.51 -6.67
CA LYS A 201 27.52 -8.47 -5.90
C LYS A 201 27.57 -9.84 -6.57
N GLN A 202 27.33 -10.89 -5.80
CA GLN A 202 27.48 -12.26 -6.31
C GLN A 202 26.28 -12.65 -7.19
N ILE A 203 26.55 -13.29 -8.32
CA ILE A 203 25.55 -13.82 -9.23
C ILE A 203 25.93 -15.26 -9.58
N PHE A 204 24.99 -16.18 -9.39
CA PHE A 204 25.17 -17.58 -9.79
C PHE A 204 24.28 -17.90 -10.98
N ILE A 205 24.86 -18.51 -12.01
CA ILE A 205 24.10 -18.92 -13.20
C ILE A 205 24.41 -20.37 -13.53
N SER A 206 23.42 -21.11 -14.00
CA SER A 206 23.64 -22.29 -14.85
C SER A 206 23.44 -21.87 -16.31
N ILE A 207 24.30 -22.35 -17.21
CA ILE A 207 24.23 -22.02 -18.62
C ILE A 207 24.71 -23.20 -19.46
N ASP A 208 23.99 -23.44 -20.55
CA ASP A 208 24.28 -24.48 -21.53
C ASP A 208 24.67 -23.83 -22.87
N SER A 209 25.22 -24.64 -23.78
CA SER A 209 25.60 -24.24 -25.14
C SER A 209 26.47 -22.98 -25.20
N ILE A 210 27.52 -22.92 -24.38
CA ILE A 210 28.44 -21.78 -24.32
C ILE A 210 29.20 -21.58 -25.63
N GLU A 211 29.35 -22.63 -26.45
CA GLU A 211 30.07 -22.63 -27.72
C GLU A 211 29.47 -21.69 -28.78
N VAL A 212 28.19 -21.33 -28.67
CA VAL A 212 27.54 -20.40 -29.60
C VAL A 212 27.69 -18.94 -29.19
N LEU A 213 28.23 -18.67 -28.00
CA LEU A 213 28.46 -17.32 -27.48
C LEU A 213 29.75 -16.73 -28.05
N SER A 214 29.95 -15.42 -27.88
CA SER A 214 31.19 -14.75 -28.28
C SER A 214 32.40 -15.28 -27.51
N GLU A 215 33.61 -15.19 -28.09
CA GLU A 215 34.84 -15.61 -27.41
C GLU A 215 35.01 -14.93 -26.05
N LYS A 216 34.71 -13.63 -25.97
CA LYS A 216 34.72 -12.86 -24.73
C LYS A 216 33.76 -13.41 -23.68
N ALA A 217 32.51 -13.71 -24.06
CA ALA A 217 31.54 -14.27 -23.12
C ALA A 217 31.95 -15.69 -22.67
N GLN A 218 32.51 -16.49 -23.58
CA GLN A 218 33.05 -17.81 -23.25
C GLN A 218 34.23 -17.72 -22.26
N GLU A 219 35.12 -16.74 -22.43
CA GLU A 219 36.25 -16.50 -21.53
C GLU A 219 35.76 -16.13 -20.12
N ILE A 220 34.84 -15.16 -20.01
CA ILE A 220 34.20 -14.78 -18.75
C ILE A 220 33.60 -16.00 -18.05
N ILE A 221 32.83 -16.82 -18.78
CA ILE A 221 32.21 -18.01 -18.21
C ILE A 221 33.28 -18.98 -17.72
N ARG A 222 34.30 -19.30 -18.52
CA ARG A 222 35.36 -20.26 -18.16
C ARG A 222 36.15 -19.82 -16.93
N GLU A 223 36.51 -18.53 -16.84
CA GLU A 223 37.24 -17.98 -15.69
C GLU A 223 36.45 -18.06 -14.39
N ASN A 224 35.11 -17.96 -14.46
CA ASN A 224 34.22 -17.98 -13.32
C ASN A 224 33.51 -19.33 -13.10
N THR A 225 33.86 -20.36 -13.89
CA THR A 225 33.22 -21.67 -13.81
C THR A 225 33.66 -22.41 -12.55
N VAL A 226 32.70 -22.71 -11.67
CA VAL A 226 32.93 -23.54 -10.46
C VAL A 226 32.72 -25.03 -10.75
N LEU A 227 31.73 -25.36 -11.59
CA LEU A 227 31.34 -26.72 -11.90
C LEU A 227 30.96 -26.83 -13.38
N THR A 228 31.50 -27.84 -14.06
CA THR A 228 31.10 -28.22 -15.42
C THR A 228 30.55 -29.63 -15.40
N LEU A 229 29.36 -29.82 -15.96
CA LEU A 229 28.73 -31.12 -16.10
C LEU A 229 28.86 -31.62 -17.53
N GLU A 230 29.42 -32.81 -17.72
CA GLU A 230 29.62 -33.43 -19.02
C GLU A 230 29.25 -34.91 -18.98
N ARG A 231 28.95 -35.49 -20.14
CA ARG A 231 28.75 -36.94 -20.25
C ARG A 231 30.05 -37.70 -20.01
N GLY A 232 29.92 -38.94 -19.54
CA GLY A 232 31.04 -39.88 -19.42
C GLY A 232 31.67 -39.88 -18.03
N GLY A 233 30.84 -39.80 -16.98
CA GLY A 233 31.27 -39.89 -15.58
C GLY A 233 31.52 -38.54 -14.90
N LYS A 234 31.29 -37.42 -15.61
CA LYS A 234 31.31 -36.06 -15.06
C LYS A 234 29.92 -35.46 -14.88
N GLU A 235 28.88 -36.31 -14.88
CA GLU A 235 27.53 -35.90 -14.51
C GLU A 235 27.47 -35.59 -13.01
N LEU A 236 26.42 -34.90 -12.56
CA LEU A 236 26.27 -34.46 -11.17
C LEU A 236 26.43 -35.59 -10.13
N PHE A 237 26.06 -36.82 -10.49
CA PHE A 237 26.19 -38.02 -9.64
C PHE A 237 27.18 -39.07 -10.20
N GLY A 238 28.03 -38.68 -11.15
CA GLY A 238 29.00 -39.58 -11.79
C GLY A 238 28.39 -40.65 -12.70
N ARG A 239 27.11 -40.54 -13.04
CA ARG A 239 26.41 -41.41 -13.98
C ARG A 239 25.25 -40.69 -14.66
N SER A 240 24.93 -41.11 -15.88
CA SER A 240 23.72 -40.68 -16.55
C SER A 240 22.49 -41.52 -16.14
N TRP A 241 21.34 -40.87 -15.97
CA TRP A 241 20.07 -41.54 -15.64
C TRP A 241 19.36 -42.14 -16.85
N ASN A 242 19.75 -41.73 -18.06
CA ASN A 242 19.13 -42.16 -19.32
C ASN A 242 19.95 -43.24 -20.05
N GLU A 243 21.06 -43.70 -19.47
CA GLU A 243 21.81 -44.83 -20.01
C GLU A 243 21.17 -46.14 -19.54
N GLN A 244 20.88 -47.02 -20.50
CA GLN A 244 20.50 -48.38 -20.16
C GLN A 244 21.69 -49.05 -19.47
N ALA A 245 21.49 -49.50 -18.23
CA ALA A 245 22.48 -50.33 -17.54
C ALA A 245 22.82 -51.51 -18.46
N THR A 246 24.07 -51.59 -18.88
CA THR A 246 24.56 -52.68 -19.72
C THR A 246 24.31 -53.99 -18.95
N LYS A 247 23.48 -54.87 -19.52
CA LYS A 247 23.18 -56.19 -18.94
C LYS A 247 24.42 -57.07 -18.90
#